data_AF-A0A1Q3GL94-F1
#
_entry.id   AF-A0A1Q3GL94-F1
#
_cell.length_a   1.000
_cell.length_b   1.000
_cell.length_c   1.000
_cell.angle_alpha   90.00
_cell.angle_beta   90.00
_cell.angle_gamma   90.00
#
_symmetry.space_group_name_H-M   'P 1'
#
loop_
_entity.id
_entity.type
_entity.pdbx_description
1 polymer ?
#
loop_
_entity_poly.entity_id
_entity_poly.type
_entity_poly.pdbx_seq_one_letter_code
_entity_poly.pdbx_strand_id
1 'polypeptide(L)'
;MKTSLKLLVLLSLFTFSCSQSYKTVPIDGTSAKIKIYERDRVDKSDYSDGRGELMLGGKKKVRVIYEKIGEKKFPDNLDFLVKSLGQGKAKDKMKITEKHTLSNGVFGITYINNDKPEKKHYVFYSKKGSEYIRFTNNEYYNTDLKHFDYVKSVMASIQ
;
A
#
# COMPACT_ATOMS: atom_id res chain seq x y z
N MET A 1 51.15 22.80 36.54
CA MET A 1 49.81 22.93 35.93
C MET A 1 49.85 22.34 34.52
N LYS A 2 49.10 21.25 34.27
CA LYS A 2 48.78 20.75 32.92
C LYS A 2 47.27 20.52 32.88
N THR A 3 46.53 21.56 32.52
CA THR A 3 45.09 21.53 32.26
C THR A 3 44.87 21.61 30.77
N SER A 4 44.19 20.60 30.20
CA SER A 4 43.20 20.69 29.10
C SER A 4 43.13 19.30 28.44
N LEU A 5 42.38 18.34 28.98
CA LEU A 5 40.93 18.23 28.88
C LEU A 5 40.46 18.01 27.43
N LYS A 6 40.31 16.73 27.09
CA LYS A 6 39.27 16.15 26.24
C LYS A 6 38.79 17.02 25.07
N LEU A 7 39.44 16.90 23.93
CA LEU A 7 38.79 17.20 22.65
C LEU A 7 38.01 15.97 22.17
N LEU A 8 37.01 15.56 22.96
CA LEU A 8 35.93 14.70 22.48
C LEU A 8 34.95 15.65 21.80
N VAL A 9 35.21 16.02 20.55
CA VAL A 9 34.22 16.71 19.74
C VAL A 9 33.06 15.74 19.60
N LEU A 10 32.02 15.94 20.39
CA LEU A 10 30.70 15.39 20.16
C LEU A 10 30.38 15.67 18.70
N LEU A 11 30.44 14.63 17.86
CA LEU A 11 29.63 14.54 16.66
C LEU A 11 28.17 14.48 17.11
N SER A 12 27.64 15.57 17.66
CA SER A 12 26.22 15.83 17.60
C SER A 12 25.94 16.28 16.17
N LEU A 13 26.02 15.31 15.25
CA LEU A 13 25.30 15.36 14.00
C LEU A 13 23.83 15.48 14.41
N PHE A 14 23.36 16.72 14.48
CA PHE A 14 21.95 17.04 14.37
C PHE A 14 21.52 16.50 13.00
N THR A 15 21.15 15.22 12.98
CA THR A 15 20.26 14.72 11.96
C THR A 15 18.97 15.49 12.19
N PHE A 16 18.81 16.58 11.43
CA PHE A 16 17.50 17.15 11.15
C PHE A 16 16.72 16.04 10.43
N SER A 17 16.21 15.09 11.20
CA SER A 17 15.11 14.25 10.79
C SER A 17 13.98 15.23 10.51
N CYS A 18 13.79 15.54 9.23
CA CYS A 18 12.55 16.13 8.76
C CYS A 18 11.47 15.12 9.14
N SER A 19 10.92 15.23 10.37
CA SER A 19 9.98 14.24 10.87
C SER A 19 8.72 14.41 10.05
N GLN A 20 8.52 13.51 9.09
CA GLN A 20 7.33 13.52 8.30
C GLN A 20 6.16 13.21 9.23
N SER A 21 5.22 14.14 9.38
CA SER A 21 4.08 13.99 10.28
C SER A 21 3.06 13.02 9.68
N TYR A 22 2.52 12.15 10.54
CA TYR A 22 1.53 11.15 10.16
C TYR A 22 0.24 11.37 10.94
N LYS A 23 -0.88 11.06 10.30
CA LYS A 23 -2.21 11.01 10.91
C LYS A 23 -2.84 9.64 10.68
N THR A 24 -3.67 9.22 11.63
CA THR A 24 -4.54 8.06 11.47
C THR A 24 -5.89 8.53 10.93
N VAL A 25 -6.34 7.93 9.83
CA VAL A 25 -7.62 8.25 9.19
C VAL A 25 -8.46 6.99 8.97
N PRO A 26 -9.79 7.08 9.07
CA PRO A 26 -10.66 5.96 8.72
C PRO A 26 -10.63 5.66 7.21
N ILE A 27 -10.90 4.41 6.83
CA ILE A 27 -11.25 4.03 5.46
C ILE A 27 -12.79 4.01 5.38
N ASP A 28 -13.37 4.97 4.68
CA ASP A 28 -14.82 5.13 4.58
C ASP A 28 -15.51 3.84 4.10
N GLY A 29 -16.64 3.49 4.72
CA GLY A 29 -17.39 2.27 4.41
C GLY A 29 -16.80 0.99 5.03
N THR A 30 -15.77 1.12 5.88
CA THR A 30 -15.17 0.01 6.63
C THR A 30 -14.93 0.43 8.09
N SER A 31 -14.66 -0.55 8.95
CA SER A 31 -14.21 -0.34 10.33
C SER A 31 -12.70 -0.04 10.44
N ALA A 32 -11.96 -0.18 9.35
CA ALA A 32 -10.50 -0.10 9.33
C ALA A 32 -9.97 1.35 9.36
N LYS A 33 -8.76 1.51 9.89
CA LYS A 33 -8.02 2.80 9.88
C LYS A 33 -6.62 2.61 9.33
N ILE A 34 -6.05 3.67 8.75
CA ILE A 34 -4.69 3.69 8.19
C ILE A 34 -3.89 4.89 8.65
N LYS A 35 -2.57 4.75 8.68
CA LYS A 35 -1.63 5.85 8.89
C LYS A 35 -1.14 6.37 7.55
N ILE A 36 -1.33 7.66 7.32
CA ILE A 36 -0.86 8.38 6.11
C ILE A 36 -0.17 9.68 6.53
N TYR A 37 0.59 10.29 5.62
CA TYR A 37 1.14 11.63 5.86
C TYR A 37 0.02 12.66 6.07
N GLU A 38 0.25 13.66 6.92
CA GLU A 38 -0.77 14.69 7.21
C GLU A 38 -1.29 15.42 5.96
N ARG A 39 -0.43 15.62 4.97
CA ARG A 39 -0.76 16.24 3.68
C ARG A 39 -1.62 15.38 2.75
N ASP A 40 -1.70 14.08 3.01
CA ASP A 40 -2.43 13.13 2.19
C ASP A 40 -3.92 13.12 2.54
N ARG A 41 -4.73 12.60 1.63
CA ARG A 41 -6.19 12.65 1.74
C ARG A 41 -6.80 11.28 1.44
N VAL A 42 -7.92 11.01 2.10
CA VAL A 42 -8.81 9.90 1.78
C VAL A 42 -10.05 10.54 1.20
N ASP A 43 -10.28 10.31 -0.08
CA ASP A 43 -11.42 10.88 -0.77
C ASP A 43 -12.40 9.74 -1.05
N LYS A 44 -13.66 9.96 -0.67
CA LYS A 44 -14.74 9.15 -1.19
C LYS A 44 -14.93 9.52 -2.65
N SER A 45 -14.18 8.86 -3.53
CA SER A 45 -14.48 8.90 -4.96
C SER A 45 -15.79 8.15 -5.15
N ASP A 46 -16.85 8.82 -5.57
CA ASP A 46 -18.13 8.18 -5.93
C ASP A 46 -17.97 7.35 -7.21
N TYR A 47 -17.11 6.33 -7.19
CA TYR A 47 -17.19 5.29 -8.19
C TYR A 47 -18.59 4.68 -8.07
N SER A 48 -19.32 4.63 -9.18
CA SER A 48 -20.71 4.15 -9.22
C SER A 48 -20.89 2.71 -8.72
N ASP A 49 -19.79 1.99 -8.52
CA ASP A 49 -19.72 0.61 -8.02
C ASP A 49 -19.36 0.50 -6.53
N GLY A 50 -19.31 1.62 -5.79
CA GLY A 50 -19.10 1.62 -4.34
C GLY A 50 -17.64 1.52 -3.89
N ARG A 51 -16.67 1.69 -4.79
CA ARG A 51 -15.24 1.78 -4.46
C ARG A 51 -14.87 3.17 -3.95
N GLY A 52 -13.85 3.26 -3.10
CA GLY A 52 -13.25 4.53 -2.66
C GLY A 52 -11.78 4.66 -3.08
N GLU A 53 -11.17 5.82 -2.81
CA GLU A 53 -9.80 6.11 -3.24
C GLU A 53 -8.95 6.80 -2.14
N LEU A 54 -7.74 6.29 -1.94
CA LEU A 54 -6.71 6.92 -1.10
C LEU A 54 -5.76 7.72 -1.99
N MET A 55 -5.63 9.03 -1.74
CA MET A 55 -4.70 9.91 -2.44
C MET A 55 -3.45 10.14 -1.60
N LEU A 56 -2.42 9.35 -1.87
CA LEU A 56 -1.16 9.29 -1.17
C LEU A 56 -0.10 10.15 -1.88
N GLY A 57 0.79 10.82 -1.13
CA GLY A 57 1.99 11.48 -1.68
C GLY A 57 1.88 12.98 -2.02
N GLY A 58 0.85 13.68 -1.52
CA GLY A 58 0.65 15.11 -1.76
C GLY A 58 0.57 15.50 -3.25
N LYS A 59 1.51 16.32 -3.75
CA LYS A 59 1.54 16.80 -5.15
C LYS A 59 1.76 15.68 -6.20
N LYS A 60 2.37 14.56 -5.80
CA LYS A 60 2.56 13.37 -6.65
C LYS A 60 1.49 12.36 -6.23
N LYS A 61 0.41 12.30 -7.00
CA LYS A 61 -0.82 11.58 -6.63
C LYS A 61 -0.66 10.09 -6.87
N VAL A 62 -0.23 9.35 -5.84
CA VAL A 62 -0.37 7.90 -5.82
C VAL A 62 -1.80 7.60 -5.39
N ARG A 63 -2.55 6.91 -6.24
CA ARG A 63 -3.97 6.65 -5.99
C ARG A 63 -4.25 5.17 -5.76
N VAL A 64 -4.71 4.82 -4.56
CA VAL A 64 -5.04 3.45 -4.18
C VAL A 64 -6.54 3.31 -4.17
N ILE A 65 -7.08 2.43 -5.01
CA ILE A 65 -8.50 2.09 -4.98
C ILE A 65 -8.72 1.07 -3.87
N TYR A 66 -9.76 1.25 -3.08
CA TYR A 66 -10.20 0.27 -2.09
C TYR A 66 -11.66 -0.12 -2.28
N GLU A 67 -11.97 -1.36 -1.93
CA GLU A 67 -13.31 -1.94 -2.04
C GLU A 67 -13.56 -2.91 -0.90
N LYS A 68 -14.70 -2.79 -0.22
CA LYS A 68 -15.20 -3.85 0.65
C LYS A 68 -15.80 -4.95 -0.23
N ILE A 69 -15.25 -6.15 -0.13
CA ILE A 69 -15.69 -7.32 -0.90
C ILE A 69 -16.37 -8.35 0.01
N GLY A 70 -17.14 -9.25 -0.60
CA GLY A 70 -17.70 -10.39 0.11
C GLY A 70 -16.65 -11.48 0.36
N GLU A 71 -16.86 -12.28 1.41
CA GLU A 71 -15.99 -13.40 1.80
C GLU A 71 -15.66 -14.34 0.62
N LYS A 72 -16.65 -14.69 -0.21
CA LYS A 72 -16.47 -15.55 -1.38
C LYS A 72 -15.48 -15.00 -2.42
N LYS A 73 -15.21 -13.70 -2.42
CA LYS A 73 -14.25 -13.04 -3.32
C LYS A 73 -12.87 -12.85 -2.66
N PHE A 74 -12.77 -13.09 -1.36
CA PHE A 74 -11.51 -12.95 -0.62
C PHE A 74 -10.67 -14.23 -0.81
N PRO A 75 -9.40 -14.12 -1.20
CA PRO A 75 -8.52 -15.28 -1.27
C PRO A 75 -8.20 -15.79 0.14
N ASP A 76 -8.23 -17.10 0.35
CA ASP A 76 -7.95 -17.67 1.68
C ASP A 76 -6.54 -17.31 2.20
N ASN A 77 -5.58 -17.23 1.29
CA ASN A 77 -4.21 -16.85 1.57
C ASN A 77 -3.47 -16.45 0.27
N LEU A 78 -2.21 -16.04 0.43
CA LEU A 78 -1.32 -15.66 -0.67
C LEU A 78 -1.11 -16.79 -1.69
N ASP A 79 -1.02 -18.05 -1.26
CA ASP A 79 -0.81 -19.18 -2.17
C ASP A 79 -2.06 -19.45 -3.01
N PHE A 80 -3.26 -19.31 -2.42
CA PHE A 80 -4.51 -19.38 -3.16
C PHE A 80 -4.61 -18.26 -4.19
N LEU A 81 -4.26 -17.01 -3.81
CA LEU A 81 -4.22 -15.88 -4.72
C LEU A 81 -3.30 -16.17 -5.93
N VAL A 82 -2.07 -16.62 -5.66
CA VAL A 82 -1.09 -16.96 -6.71
C VAL A 82 -1.62 -18.10 -7.62
N LYS A 83 -2.19 -19.16 -7.04
CA LYS A 83 -2.76 -20.28 -7.79
C LYS A 83 -3.92 -19.84 -8.67
N SER A 84 -4.83 -19.02 -8.14
CA SER A 84 -6.01 -18.54 -8.88
C SER A 84 -5.63 -17.72 -10.12
N LEU A 85 -4.53 -16.97 -10.05
CA LEU A 85 -4.01 -16.19 -11.16
C LEU A 85 -3.16 -17.04 -12.13
N GLY A 86 -2.58 -18.14 -11.64
CA GLY A 86 -1.83 -19.11 -12.43
C GLY A 86 -2.68 -20.12 -13.19
N GLN A 87 -4.01 -20.00 -13.17
CA GLN A 87 -4.95 -20.92 -13.83
C GLN A 87 -5.68 -20.26 -15.00
N GLY A 88 -5.96 -21.05 -16.05
CA GLY A 88 -6.74 -20.62 -17.22
C GLY A 88 -6.10 -19.51 -18.05
N LYS A 89 -6.92 -18.71 -18.74
CA LYS A 89 -6.49 -17.61 -19.65
C LYS A 89 -5.74 -16.47 -18.93
N ALA A 90 -5.77 -16.43 -17.59
CA ALA A 90 -5.04 -15.43 -16.81
C ALA A 90 -3.54 -15.72 -16.74
N LYS A 91 -3.13 -17.00 -16.81
CA LYS A 91 -1.73 -17.43 -16.75
C LYS A 91 -0.87 -16.80 -17.85
N ASP A 92 -1.43 -16.69 -19.05
CA ASP A 92 -0.72 -16.13 -20.21
C ASP A 92 -0.77 -14.59 -20.23
N LYS A 93 -1.60 -13.98 -19.38
CA LYS A 93 -1.84 -12.54 -19.34
C LYS A 93 -1.21 -11.84 -18.15
N MET A 94 -0.82 -12.56 -17.11
CA MET A 94 -0.27 -11.95 -15.89
C MET A 94 1.02 -12.63 -15.47
N LYS A 95 2.07 -11.82 -15.32
CA LYS A 95 3.34 -12.23 -14.73
C LYS A 95 3.45 -11.66 -13.33
N ILE A 96 3.36 -12.51 -12.31
CA ILE A 96 3.60 -12.13 -10.91
C ILE A 96 5.09 -11.76 -10.79
N THR A 97 5.38 -10.57 -10.27
CA THR A 97 6.75 -10.10 -10.07
C THR A 97 7.19 -10.26 -8.62
N GLU A 98 6.30 -9.98 -7.66
CA GLU A 98 6.62 -10.08 -6.23
C GLU A 98 5.39 -10.55 -5.44
N LYS A 99 5.66 -11.16 -4.29
CA LYS A 99 4.65 -11.58 -3.32
C LYS A 99 4.90 -10.83 -2.01
N HIS A 100 3.83 -10.50 -1.30
CA HIS A 100 3.89 -9.72 -0.08
C HIS A 100 2.99 -10.31 0.99
N THR A 101 3.57 -10.50 2.18
CA THR A 101 2.82 -10.71 3.43
C THR A 101 3.37 -9.70 4.42
N LEU A 102 2.47 -8.86 4.95
CA LEU A 102 2.80 -7.78 5.87
C LEU A 102 2.54 -8.22 7.31
N SER A 103 3.18 -7.56 8.28
CA SER A 103 3.12 -7.93 9.69
C SER A 103 1.72 -7.87 10.30
N ASN A 104 0.81 -7.10 9.71
CA ASN A 104 -0.59 -6.97 10.13
C ASN A 104 -1.53 -7.98 9.44
N GLY A 105 -1.00 -9.00 8.77
CA GLY A 105 -1.77 -10.05 8.09
C GLY A 105 -2.29 -9.66 6.71
N VAL A 106 -2.06 -8.42 6.26
CA VAL A 106 -2.34 -8.01 4.88
C VAL A 106 -1.40 -8.76 3.95
N PHE A 107 -1.93 -9.28 2.85
CA PHE A 107 -1.12 -9.96 1.85
C PHE A 107 -1.52 -9.55 0.44
N GLY A 108 -0.64 -9.76 -0.51
CA GLY A 108 -0.85 -9.32 -1.89
C GLY A 108 0.29 -9.68 -2.81
N ILE A 109 0.20 -9.20 -4.03
CA ILE A 109 1.20 -9.40 -5.07
C ILE A 109 1.40 -8.11 -5.87
N THR A 110 2.56 -7.99 -6.50
CA THR A 110 2.74 -7.14 -7.67
C THR A 110 2.81 -8.00 -8.92
N TYR A 111 2.30 -7.48 -10.03
CA TYR A 111 2.29 -8.20 -11.29
C TYR A 111 2.38 -7.24 -12.48
N ILE A 112 2.74 -7.80 -13.63
CA ILE A 112 2.72 -7.14 -14.94
C ILE A 112 1.67 -7.83 -15.79
N ASN A 113 0.87 -7.06 -16.54
CA ASN A 113 0.01 -7.62 -17.57
C ASN A 113 0.85 -7.84 -18.84
N ASN A 114 0.91 -9.06 -19.37
CA ASN A 114 1.70 -9.37 -20.57
C ASN A 114 1.20 -8.63 -21.82
N ASP A 115 -0.07 -8.20 -21.85
CA ASP A 115 -0.62 -7.35 -22.92
C ASP A 115 -0.15 -5.89 -22.81
N LYS A 116 0.34 -5.47 -21.64
CA LYS A 116 0.85 -4.11 -21.33
C LYS A 116 2.06 -4.20 -20.40
N PRO A 117 3.20 -4.73 -20.88
CA PRO A 117 4.34 -5.08 -20.05
C PRO A 117 4.99 -3.90 -19.32
N GLU A 118 4.75 -2.68 -19.80
CA GLU A 118 5.19 -1.43 -19.21
C GLU A 118 4.40 -1.02 -17.96
N LYS A 119 3.22 -1.60 -17.74
CA LYS A 119 2.35 -1.28 -16.60
C LYS A 119 2.55 -2.29 -15.48
N LYS A 120 2.95 -1.78 -14.31
CA LYS A 120 3.04 -2.55 -13.09
C LYS A 120 1.80 -2.32 -12.24
N HIS A 121 1.27 -3.41 -11.69
CA HIS A 121 0.06 -3.41 -10.88
C HIS A 121 0.33 -4.05 -9.53
N TYR A 122 -0.56 -3.79 -8.58
CA TYR A 122 -0.61 -4.55 -7.34
C TYR A 122 -2.05 -4.85 -6.95
N VAL A 123 -2.21 -5.90 -6.17
CA VAL A 123 -3.43 -6.16 -5.42
C VAL A 123 -3.06 -6.60 -4.00
N PHE A 124 -3.68 -5.97 -3.01
CA PHE A 124 -3.59 -6.36 -1.60
C PHE A 124 -4.97 -6.71 -1.06
N TYR A 125 -4.98 -7.60 -0.07
CA TYR A 125 -6.16 -8.08 0.62
C TYR A 125 -5.93 -7.95 2.13
N SER A 126 -6.93 -7.38 2.82
CA SER A 126 -6.95 -7.23 4.27
C SER A 126 -8.24 -7.82 4.82
N LYS A 127 -8.14 -8.58 5.91
CA LYS A 127 -9.30 -8.99 6.72
C LYS A 127 -9.29 -8.21 8.03
N LYS A 128 -10.39 -7.51 8.34
CA LYS A 128 -10.58 -6.76 9.58
C LYS A 128 -11.91 -7.12 10.21
N GLY A 129 -11.87 -7.87 11.31
CA GLY A 129 -13.06 -8.51 11.87
C GLY A 129 -13.74 -9.40 10.84
N SER A 130 -15.01 -9.11 10.54
CA SER A 130 -15.80 -9.77 9.49
C SER A 130 -15.70 -9.11 8.11
N GLU A 131 -14.91 -8.04 7.98
CA GLU A 131 -14.80 -7.28 6.75
C GLU A 131 -13.59 -7.72 5.92
N TYR A 132 -13.81 -7.80 4.60
CA TYR A 132 -12.81 -8.17 3.62
C TYR A 132 -12.59 -6.99 2.70
N ILE A 133 -11.37 -6.47 2.63
CA ILE A 133 -11.04 -5.25 1.90
C ILE A 133 -9.98 -5.57 0.85
N ARG A 134 -10.24 -5.19 -0.39
CA ARG A 134 -9.32 -5.29 -1.52
C ARG A 134 -8.76 -3.92 -1.87
N PHE A 135 -7.46 -3.85 -2.13
CA PHE A 135 -6.76 -2.64 -2.56
C PHE A 135 -6.06 -2.88 -3.90
N THR A 136 -6.24 -1.98 -4.85
CA THR A 136 -5.57 -2.03 -6.16
C THR A 136 -4.99 -0.67 -6.54
N ASN A 137 -4.10 -0.63 -7.53
CA ASN A 137 -3.67 0.64 -8.10
C ASN A 137 -4.79 1.27 -8.95
N ASN A 138 -4.86 2.61 -8.97
CA ASN A 138 -5.57 3.31 -10.03
C ASN A 138 -4.68 3.39 -11.27
N GLU A 139 -5.01 2.62 -12.31
CA GLU A 139 -4.18 2.47 -13.52
C GLU A 139 -4.03 3.74 -14.36
N TYR A 140 -4.88 4.74 -14.16
CA TYR A 140 -4.76 6.03 -14.83
C TYR A 140 -3.66 6.91 -14.24
N TYR A 141 -3.35 6.71 -12.95
CA TYR A 141 -2.42 7.58 -12.21
C TYR A 141 -1.15 6.86 -11.74
N ASN A 142 -1.19 5.53 -11.58
CA ASN A 142 -0.09 4.73 -11.05
C ASN A 142 0.35 3.65 -12.05
N THR A 143 1.14 4.03 -13.06
CA THR A 143 1.58 3.11 -14.12
C THR A 143 2.93 2.44 -13.84
N ASP A 144 3.85 3.11 -13.13
CA ASP A 144 5.23 2.66 -12.92
C ASP A 144 5.55 2.15 -11.51
N LEU A 145 4.59 2.27 -10.57
CA LEU A 145 4.74 1.95 -9.15
C LEU A 145 5.92 2.65 -8.45
N LYS A 146 6.35 3.83 -8.92
CA LYS A 146 7.50 4.59 -8.36
C LYS A 146 7.45 4.86 -6.85
N HIS A 147 6.26 4.81 -6.25
CA HIS A 147 6.02 5.10 -4.84
C HIS A 147 5.40 3.91 -4.09
N PHE A 148 5.64 2.68 -4.58
CA PHE A 148 5.06 1.47 -4.01
C PHE A 148 5.45 1.22 -2.56
N ASP A 149 6.67 1.55 -2.13
CA ASP A 149 7.08 1.39 -0.73
C ASP A 149 6.18 2.20 0.21
N TYR A 150 5.74 3.39 -0.23
CA TYR A 150 4.81 4.17 0.56
C TYR A 150 3.43 3.48 0.62
N VAL A 151 2.92 2.97 -0.51
CA VAL A 151 1.68 2.16 -0.52
C VAL A 151 1.80 0.97 0.43
N LYS A 152 2.89 0.21 0.36
CA LYS A 152 3.16 -0.94 1.22
C LYS A 152 3.18 -0.55 2.69
N SER A 153 3.76 0.60 3.05
CA SER A 153 3.75 1.11 4.43
C SER A 153 2.34 1.48 4.90
N VAL A 154 1.51 2.07 4.02
CA VAL A 154 0.10 2.36 4.33
C VAL A 154 -0.69 1.07 4.53
N MET A 155 -0.50 0.06 3.66
CA MET A 155 -1.12 -1.26 3.80
C MET A 155 -0.69 -1.97 5.10
N ALA A 156 0.59 -1.86 5.48
CA ALA A 156 1.11 -2.42 6.73
C ALA A 156 0.57 -1.70 7.98
N SER A 157 0.05 -0.48 7.81
CA SER A 157 -0.50 0.33 8.89
C SER A 157 -1.98 0.09 9.17
N ILE A 158 -2.66 -0.75 8.37
CA ILE A 158 -4.11 -0.98 8.54
C ILE A 158 -4.35 -1.60 9.93
N GLN A 159 -5.14 -0.89 10.74
CA GLN A 159 -5.56 -1.25 12.08
C GLN A 159 -6.96 -1.86 12.04
#